data_AF-A0AAU9H910-F1
#
_entry.id   AF-A0AAU9H910-F1
#
_cell.length_a   1.000
_cell.length_b   1.000
_cell.length_c   1.000
_cell.angle_alpha   90.00
_cell.angle_beta   90.00
_cell.angle_gamma   90.00
#
_symmetry.space_group_name_H-M   'P 1'
#
loop_
_entity.id
_entity.type
_entity.pdbx_description
1 polymer ?
#
loop_
_entity_poly.entity_id
_entity_poly.type
_entity_poly.pdbx_seq_one_letter_code
_entity_poly.pdbx_strand_id
1 'polypeptide(L)' 'MLKGDIVENNNIEYIKVCNIKISSDVELESDVDGDKSDKLPVDIKILGNHIEVFSGMKE' A
#
# COMPACT_ATOMS: atom_id res chain seq x y z
N MET A 1 -17.33 15.05 9.87
CA MET A 1 -16.78 13.75 10.31
C MET A 1 -16.50 12.94 9.05
N LEU A 2 -15.27 12.48 8.82
CA LEU A 2 -14.94 11.65 7.66
C LEU A 2 -15.49 10.24 7.91
N LYS A 3 -16.26 9.70 6.97
CA LYS A 3 -16.94 8.40 7.13
C LYS A 3 -16.09 7.19 6.71
N GLY A 4 -14.99 7.42 6.00
CA GLY A 4 -14.10 6.35 5.52
C GLY A 4 -14.61 5.60 4.30
N ASP A 5 -15.73 6.04 3.71
CA ASP A 5 -16.26 5.45 2.48
C ASP A 5 -15.35 5.79 1.29
N ILE A 6 -15.12 4.79 0.42
CA ILE A 6 -14.47 5.03 -0.87
C ILE A 6 -15.45 5.85 -1.72
N VAL A 7 -15.05 7.06 -2.10
CA VAL A 7 -15.87 7.94 -2.93
C VAL A 7 -15.43 7.79 -4.38
N GLU A 8 -16.38 7.50 -5.28
CA GLU A 8 -16.13 7.48 -6.72
C GLU A 8 -15.68 8.87 -7.20
N ASN A 9 -14.52 8.94 -7.83
CA ASN A 9 -13.95 10.16 -8.37
C ASN A 9 -13.17 9.85 -9.64
N ASN A 10 -13.41 10.58 -10.71
CA ASN A 10 -12.76 10.35 -12.01
C ASN A 10 -11.24 10.55 -11.99
N ASN A 11 -10.68 11.11 -10.91
CA ASN A 11 -9.25 11.32 -10.73
C ASN A 11 -8.60 10.28 -9.80
N ILE A 12 -9.36 9.29 -9.30
CA ILE A 12 -8.87 8.28 -8.35
C ILE A 12 -9.15 6.89 -8.92
N GLU A 13 -8.10 6.14 -9.19
CA GLU A 13 -8.19 4.72 -9.53
C GLU A 13 -7.91 3.85 -8.30
N TYR A 14 -8.75 2.84 -8.07
CA TYR A 14 -8.56 1.86 -7.00
C TYR A 14 -8.40 0.46 -7.59
N ILE A 15 -7.23 -0.14 -7.36
CA ILE A 15 -6.86 -1.44 -7.92
C ILE A 15 -6.31 -2.32 -6.79
N LYS A 16 -6.69 -3.60 -6.78
CA LYS A 16 -6.15 -4.63 -5.87
C LYS A 16 -5.21 -5.56 -6.62
N VAL A 17 -3.97 -5.68 -6.18
CA VAL A 17 -2.95 -6.56 -6.78
C VAL A 17 -2.09 -7.22 -5.70
N CYS A 18 -1.51 -8.39 -6.00
CA CYS A 18 -0.61 -9.09 -5.06
C CYS A 18 0.87 -8.77 -5.31
N ASN A 19 1.22 -8.32 -6.52
CA ASN A 19 2.57 -7.93 -6.90
C ASN A 19 2.48 -6.68 -7.77
N ILE A 20 3.32 -5.68 -7.52
CA ILE A 20 3.36 -4.46 -8.30
C ILE A 20 4.80 -3.95 -8.39
N LYS A 21 5.16 -3.44 -9.56
CA LYS A 21 6.39 -2.69 -9.79
C LYS A 21 6.03 -1.24 -10.04
N ILE A 22 6.71 -0.33 -9.37
CA ILE A 22 6.51 1.12 -9.52
C ILE A 22 7.84 1.74 -9.91
N SER A 23 7.83 2.55 -10.97
CA SER A 23 9.01 3.25 -11.49
C SER A 23 8.62 4.66 -11.96
N SER A 24 9.61 5.53 -12.03
CA SER A 24 9.44 6.91 -12.50
C SER A 24 10.69 7.36 -13.25
N ASP A 25 10.51 8.26 -14.21
CA ASP A 25 11.62 8.89 -14.94
C ASP A 25 12.31 9.99 -14.12
N VAL A 26 11.73 10.37 -12.98
CA VAL A 26 12.28 11.35 -12.03
C VAL A 26 12.53 10.70 -10.68
N GLU A 27 13.49 11.24 -9.94
CA GLU A 27 13.87 10.76 -8.61
C GLU A 27 12.73 11.01 -7.61
N LEU A 28 12.19 9.92 -7.07
CA LEU A 28 11.11 9.92 -6.09
C LEU A 28 11.50 9.03 -4.90
N GLU A 29 11.18 9.51 -3.70
CA GLU A 29 11.41 8.80 -2.44
C GLU A 29 10.13 8.09 -2.01
N SER A 30 10.26 6.92 -1.39
CA SER A 30 9.13 6.20 -0.79
C SER A 30 9.07 6.40 0.73
N ASP A 31 7.87 6.32 1.26
CA ASP A 31 7.59 6.25 2.69
C ASP A 31 7.00 4.87 3.00
N VAL A 32 7.60 4.16 3.96
CA VAL A 32 7.20 2.82 4.38
C VAL A 32 6.96 2.87 5.88
N ASP A 33 5.73 2.61 6.30
CA ASP A 33 5.28 2.63 7.71
C ASP A 33 5.58 3.95 8.46
N GLY A 34 5.68 5.08 7.74
CA GLY A 34 5.98 6.41 8.29
C GLY A 34 7.47 6.76 8.31
N ASP A 35 8.32 5.88 7.77
CA ASP A 35 9.76 6.11 7.64
C ASP A 35 10.16 6.30 6.17
N LYS A 36 11.09 7.24 5.95
CA LYS A 36 11.73 7.42 4.64
C LYS A 36 12.50 6.16 4.25
N SER A 37 12.25 5.68 3.04
CA SER A 37 12.79 4.42 2.54
C SER A 37 13.46 4.59 1.17
N ASP A 38 13.58 3.49 0.42
CA ASP A 38 14.26 3.41 -0.87
C ASP A 38 13.64 4.37 -1.91
N LYS A 39 14.46 4.76 -2.89
CA LYS A 39 14.01 5.52 -4.05
C LYS A 39 13.45 4.59 -5.12
N LEU A 40 12.54 5.08 -5.95
CA LEU A 40 12.04 4.32 -7.10
C LEU A 40 13.20 3.95 -8.06
N PRO A 41 13.13 2.79 -8.75
CA PRO A 41 12.00 1.84 -8.77
C PRO A 41 11.94 0.92 -7.56
N VAL A 42 10.72 0.47 -7.22
CA VAL A 42 10.47 -0.52 -6.17
C VAL A 42 9.59 -1.66 -6.68
N ASP A 43 9.86 -2.85 -6.18
CA ASP A 43 9.07 -4.06 -6.40
C ASP A 43 8.38 -4.46 -5.09
N ILE A 44 7.05 -4.45 -5.07
CA ILE A 44 6.24 -4.73 -3.88
C ILE A 44 5.50 -6.06 -4.08
N LYS A 45 5.58 -6.93 -3.06
CA LYS A 45 4.96 -8.26 -3.06
C LYS A 45 4.23 -8.53 -1.75
N ILE A 46 3.00 -9.02 -1.86
CA ILE A 46 2.25 -9.51 -0.70
C ILE A 46 2.74 -10.90 -0.31
N LEU A 47 3.22 -11.04 0.92
CA LEU A 47 3.50 -12.32 1.57
C LEU A 47 2.27 -12.73 2.39
N GLY A 48 1.35 -13.45 1.75
CA GLY A 48 0.09 -13.85 2.36
C GLY A 48 0.29 -14.78 3.57
N ASN A 49 -0.37 -14.47 4.69
CA ASN A 49 -0.32 -15.25 5.94
C ASN A 49 1.12 -15.55 6.41
N HIS A 50 2.05 -14.62 6.22
CA HIS A 50 3.47 -14.87 6.46
C HIS A 50 3.87 -14.88 7.95
N ILE A 51 3.08 -14.22 8.79
CA ILE A 51 3.38 -14.04 10.22
C ILE A 51 2.16 -14.50 11.03
N GLU A 52 2.43 -15.26 12.10
CA GLU A 52 1.42 -15.60 13.10
C GLU A 52 1.29 -14.45 14.11
N VAL A 53 0.06 -14.04 14.39
CA VAL A 53 -0.22 -12.92 15.28
C VAL A 53 -1.35 -13.28 16.25
N PHE A 54 -1.25 -12.79 17.49
CA PHE A 54 -2.35 -12.86 18.44
C PHE A 54 -3.31 -11.70 18.19
N SER A 55 -4.60 -11.99 17.99
CA SER A 55 -5.65 -10.99 17.81
C SER A 55 -6.76 -11.13 18.84
N GLY A 56 -7.55 -10.07 19.03
CA GLY A 56 -8.76 -10.13 19.84
C GLY A 56 -9.75 -11.16 19.31
N MET A 57 -10.67 -11.61 20.19
CA MET A 57 -11.80 -12.44 19.77
C MET A 57 -12.66 -11.66 18.77
N LYS A 58 -13.08 -12.33 17.69
CA LYS A 58 -14.10 -11.77 16.79
C LYS A 58 -15.41 -11.66 17.57
N GLU A 59 -15.98 -10.46 17.59
CA GLU A 59 -17.38 -10.21 17.96
C GLU A 59 -18.33 -10.77 16.89
#